data_AF-A0A957UBU1-F1
#
_entry.id   AF-A0A957UBU1-F1
#
_cell.length_a   1.000
_cell.length_b   1.000
_cell.length_c   1.000
_cell.angle_alpha   90.00
_cell.angle_beta   90.00
_cell.angle_gamma   90.00
#
_symmetry.space_group_name_H-M   'P 1'
#
loop_
_entity.id
_entity.type
_entity.pdbx_description
1 polymer ?
#
loop_
_entity_poly.entity_id
_entity_poly.type
_entity_poly.pdbx_seq_one_letter_code
_entity_poly.pdbx_strand_id
1 'polypeptide(L)' 'GIGIPISELPNVFNRYYRVDSTLRRSTAGAGLGLFLARAIVEAHGGRIWATSEQGKGTTFFVALPVGPDTL' A
#
# COMPACT_ATOMS: atom_id res chain seq x y z
N GLY A 1 10.50 -2.68 -10.15
CA GLY A 1 9.12 -2.43 -10.65
C GLY A 1 9.03 -1.00 -11.16
N ILE A 2 7.93 -0.60 -11.80
CA ILE A 2 7.79 0.73 -12.44
C ILE A 2 7.70 1.91 -11.46
N GLY A 3 7.46 1.65 -10.18
CA GLY A 3 7.20 2.68 -9.17
C GLY A 3 5.81 3.31 -9.31
N ILE A 4 5.46 4.16 -8.35
CA ILE A 4 4.19 4.89 -8.26
C ILE A 4 4.52 6.38 -8.29
N PRO A 5 3.83 7.18 -9.13
CA PRO A 5 3.99 8.63 -9.11
C PRO A 5 3.70 9.21 -7.73
N ILE A 6 4.47 10.22 -7.31
CA ILE A 6 4.34 10.81 -5.98
C ILE A 6 2.94 11.39 -5.71
N SER A 7 2.27 11.89 -6.76
CA SER A 7 0.90 12.41 -6.71
C SER A 7 -0.16 11.33 -6.47
N GLU A 8 0.14 10.09 -6.83
CA GLU A 8 -0.76 8.95 -6.74
C GLU A 8 -0.59 8.21 -5.41
N LEU A 9 0.58 8.34 -4.78
CA LEU A 9 0.96 7.66 -3.54
C LEU A 9 -0.08 7.81 -2.40
N PRO A 10 -0.68 8.99 -2.16
CA PRO A 10 -1.69 9.15 -1.10
C PRO A 10 -2.96 8.33 -1.34
N ASN A 11 -3.25 7.96 -2.59
CA ASN A 11 -4.49 7.33 -2.99
C ASN A 11 -4.41 5.80 -3.08
N VAL A 12 -3.21 5.21 -3.02
CA VAL A 12 -3.01 3.75 -3.24
C VAL A 12 -3.72 2.86 -2.22
N PHE A 13 -4.09 3.42 -1.07
CA PHE A 13 -4.85 2.75 -0.02
C PHE A 13 -6.37 3.01 -0.11
N ASN A 14 -6.83 3.78 -1.10
CA ASN A 14 -8.26 4.02 -1.31
C ASN A 14 -8.91 2.79 -1.95
N ARG A 15 -10.17 2.55 -1.56
CA ARG A 15 -10.95 1.44 -2.09
C ARG A 15 -11.13 1.59 -3.60
N TYR A 16 -10.91 0.50 -4.34
CA TYR A 16 -10.99 0.46 -5.81
C TYR A 16 -9.95 1.30 -6.55
N TYR A 17 -8.99 1.92 -5.86
CA TYR A 17 -8.00 2.76 -6.50
C TYR A 17 -7.00 1.93 -7.30
N ARG A 18 -6.71 2.40 -8.50
CA ARG A 18 -5.67 1.86 -9.39
C ARG A 18 -4.94 3.03 -9.99
N VAL A 19 -3.61 3.04 -9.85
CA VAL A 19 -2.75 4.00 -10.54
C VAL A 19 -2.91 3.74 -12.04
N ASP A 20 -3.41 4.74 -12.77
CA ASP A 20 -3.60 4.64 -14.22
C ASP A 20 -2.22 4.68 -14.88
N SER A 21 -1.63 3.50 -15.07
CA SER A 21 -0.38 3.35 -15.83
C SER A 21 -0.70 2.78 -17.20
N THR A 22 -0.06 3.33 -18.22
CA THR A 22 -0.18 2.95 -19.63
C THR A 22 0.19 1.48 -19.91
N LEU A 23 0.72 0.74 -18.92
CA LEU A 23 0.85 -0.72 -18.91
C LEU A 23 -0.44 -1.42 -18.44
N ARG A 24 -1.57 -1.14 -19.08
CA ARG A 24 -2.86 -1.83 -18.91
C ARG A 24 -2.87 -3.29 -19.39
N ARG A 25 -1.74 -4.00 -19.30
CA ARG A 25 -1.65 -5.40 -19.71
C ARG A 25 -1.42 -6.28 -18.46
N SER A 26 -2.51 -6.92 -18.02
CA SER A 26 -2.52 -8.19 -17.29
C SER A 26 -2.49 -8.23 -15.74
N THR A 27 -2.87 -7.18 -15.00
CA THR A 27 -3.11 -7.34 -13.54
C THR A 27 -4.60 -7.44 -13.22
N ALA A 28 -5.05 -8.68 -12.96
CA ALA A 28 -6.36 -8.97 -12.39
C ALA A 28 -6.42 -8.43 -10.94
N GLY A 29 -7.55 -7.82 -10.55
CA GLY A 29 -7.77 -7.33 -9.19
C GLY A 29 -8.64 -6.09 -9.14
N ALA A 30 -9.59 -6.05 -8.20
CA ALA A 30 -10.53 -4.95 -8.02
C ALA A 30 -9.93 -3.71 -7.33
N GLY A 31 -8.61 -3.63 -7.12
CA GLY A 31 -8.00 -2.53 -6.36
C GLY A 31 -8.36 -2.56 -4.86
N LEU A 32 -8.58 -3.74 -4.29
CA LEU A 32 -8.97 -3.91 -2.88
C LEU A 32 -7.82 -4.34 -1.97
N GLY A 33 -6.71 -4.86 -2.51
CA GLY A 33 -5.63 -5.46 -1.72
C GLY A 33 -5.01 -4.49 -0.71
N LEU A 34 -4.57 -3.31 -1.16
CA LEU A 34 -3.96 -2.29 -0.28
C LEU A 34 -4.96 -1.67 0.68
N PHE A 35 -6.22 -1.46 0.24
CA PHE A 35 -7.28 -1.01 1.13
C PHE A 35 -7.51 -1.99 2.29
N LEU A 36 -7.60 -3.28 1.99
CA LEU A 36 -7.75 -4.33 3.00
C LEU A 36 -6.51 -4.45 3.88
N ALA A 37 -5.30 -4.36 3.32
CA ALA A 37 -4.07 -4.38 4.09
C ALA A 37 -4.03 -3.24 5.11
N ARG A 38 -4.43 -2.02 4.73
CA ARG A 38 -4.55 -0.90 5.67
C ARG A 38 -5.57 -1.18 6.76
N ALA A 39 -6.77 -1.65 6.40
CA ALA A 39 -7.79 -1.99 7.38
C ALA A 39 -7.32 -3.06 8.39
N ILE A 40 -6.60 -4.09 7.92
CA ILE A 40 -6.02 -5.12 8.79
C ILE A 40 -4.97 -4.52 9.71
N VAL A 41 -4.01 -3.77 9.18
CA VAL A 41 -2.93 -3.16 9.98
C VAL A 41 -3.49 -2.20 11.04
N GLU A 42 -4.46 -1.36 10.66
CA GLU A 42 -5.13 -0.43 11.56
C GLU A 42 -5.95 -1.17 12.64
N ALA A 43 -6.63 -2.27 12.29
CA ALA A 43 -7.33 -3.11 13.27
C ALA A 43 -6.38 -3.74 14.31
N HIS A 44 -5.10 -3.91 13.98
CA HIS A 44 -4.06 -4.36 14.91
C HIS A 44 -3.36 -3.19 15.64
N GLY A 45 -3.90 -1.96 15.54
CA GLY A 45 -3.31 -0.76 16.16
C GLY A 45 -2.01 -0.29 15.49
N GLY A 46 -1.74 -0.77 14.29
CA GLY A 46 -0.54 -0.46 13.53
C GLY A 46 -0.69 0.70 12.56
N ARG A 47 0.33 0.86 11.72
CA ARG A 47 0.38 1.82 10.62
C ARG A 47 1.00 1.17 9.39
N ILE A 48 0.45 1.47 8.21
CA ILE A 48 1.03 1.13 6.91
C ILE A 48 1.26 2.41 6.10
N TRP A 49 2.37 2.47 5.37
CA TRP A 49 2.68 3.55 4.43
C TRP A 49 3.55 3.04 3.29
N ALA A 50 3.82 3.90 2.31
CA ALA A 50 4.70 3.57 1.19
C ALA A 50 5.67 4.71 0.91
N THR A 51 6.82 4.37 0.36
CA THR A 51 7.68 5.30 -0.38
C THR A 51 7.83 4.77 -1.80
N SER A 52 7.93 5.66 -2.78
CA SER A 52 8.13 5.24 -4.16
C SER A 52 8.92 6.27 -4.93
N GLU A 53 9.73 5.77 -5.84
CA GLU A 53 10.35 6.58 -6.88
C GLU A 53 10.00 5.96 -8.24
N GLN A 54 9.48 6.79 -9.14
CA GLN A 54 9.10 6.36 -10.48
C GLN A 54 10.32 5.79 -11.22
N GLY A 55 10.17 4.64 -11.85
CA GLY A 55 11.25 3.92 -12.52
C GLY A 55 12.18 3.12 -11.60
N LYS A 56 12.18 3.37 -10.28
CA LYS A 56 13.01 2.60 -9.33
C LYS A 56 12.22 1.58 -8.51
N GLY A 57 10.95 1.86 -8.22
CA GLY A 57 10.06 0.95 -7.51
C GLY A 57 9.33 1.58 -6.33
N THR A 58 8.71 0.73 -5.53
CA THR A 58 7.89 1.11 -4.39
C THR A 58 8.23 0.20 -3.21
N THR A 59 8.40 0.79 -2.04
CA THR A 59 8.58 0.07 -0.77
C THR A 59 7.39 0.37 0.13
N PHE A 60 6.75 -0.69 0.61
CA PHE A 60 5.67 -0.60 1.60
C PHE A 60 6.24 -0.93 2.98
N PHE A 61 5.82 -0.16 3.97
CA PHE A 61 6.26 -0.31 5.35
C PHE A 61 5.05 -0.58 6.23
N VAL A 62 5.21 -1.47 7.20
CA VAL A 62 4.20 -1.80 8.20
C VAL A 62 4.86 -1.71 9.58
N ALA A 63 4.21 -0.99 10.49
CA ALA A 63 4.56 -0.96 11.90
C ALA A 63 3.37 -1.51 12.70
N LEU A 64 3.65 -2.46 13.60
CA LEU A 64 2.66 -3.03 14.52
C LEU A 64 3.15 -2.81 15.96
N PRO A 65 2.25 -2.58 16.93
CA PRO A 65 2.61 -2.62 18.34
C PRO A 65 3.18 -4.00 18.68
N VAL A 66 4.30 -4.02 19.40
CA VAL A 66 4.70 -5.23 20.10
C VAL A 66 3.72 -5.47 21.24
N GLY A 67 3.25 -6.71 21.40
CA GLY A 67 2.34 -7.06 22.49
C GLY A 67 2.90 -6.66 23.86
N PRO A 68 2.07 -6.65 24.90
CA PRO A 68 2.55 -6.35 26.25
C PRO A 68 3.72 -7.29 26.58
N ASP A 69 4.84 -6.71 27.01
CA ASP A 69 5.99 -7.44 27.51
C ASP A 69 5.49 -8.23 28.72
N THR A 70 5.26 -9.52 28.53
CA THR A 70 4.72 -10.39 29.57
C THR A 70 5.92 -10.81 30.41
N LEU A 71 6.24 -9.99 31.41
CA LEU A 71 7.24 -10.28 32.45
C LEU A 71 6.74 -11.39 33.39
#